data_AF-A0A3A4QPF6-F1
#
_entry.id   AF-A0A3A4QPF6-F1
#
_cell.length_a   1.000
_cell.length_b   1.000
_cell.length_c   1.000
_cell.angle_alpha   90.00
_cell.angle_beta   90.00
_cell.angle_gamma   90.00
#
_symmetry.space_group_name_H-M   'P 1'
#
loop_
_entity.id
_entity.type
_entity.pdbx_description
1 polymer ?
#
loop_
_entity_poly.entity_id
_entity_poly.type
_entity_poly.pdbx_seq_one_letter_code
_entity_poly.pdbx_strand_id
1 'polypeptide(L)'
;MMDIRAGVITLVLLAVVAAYFSIRAAIKIMQTARKLSFYSLRKRHNITAWRLFFLALLLVGFAYWLPLYGEPMIYEYFPPSPTPTLTPTITLTPTITLTPTITVPPTLTLTPSVSDTPTLTLTPFLPLAIEVLFEGPVTPNPEAVFTAIQFSTKFDGVNPVDPKTVFELPIKTMYGGFDYNNTIPGVQWTALWYRNAKLICYETKPWDGGTGGIGGYSECSSPIGGWQPGQYEVQIFMGYEWKVVGRFVVLGDLATPTATGTPTIPPTSTP
;
A
#
# COMPACT_ATOMS: atom_id res chain seq x y z
N MET A 1 -8.80 -25.93 25.08
CA MET A 1 -8.75 -26.64 23.79
C MET A 1 -10.17 -26.77 23.29
N MET A 2 -10.48 -26.23 22.12
CA MET A 2 -11.82 -26.34 21.53
C MET A 2 -11.97 -27.76 20.98
N ASP A 3 -13.05 -28.45 21.37
CA ASP A 3 -13.36 -29.80 20.88
C ASP A 3 -13.42 -29.76 19.33
N ILE A 4 -12.71 -30.67 18.69
CA ILE A 4 -12.59 -30.75 17.23
C ILE A 4 -13.99 -30.86 16.60
N ARG A 5 -14.91 -31.59 17.26
CA ARG A 5 -16.31 -31.70 16.82
C ARG A 5 -17.01 -30.35 16.85
N ALA A 6 -16.78 -29.55 17.90
CA ALA A 6 -17.33 -28.20 18.00
C ALA A 6 -16.75 -27.30 16.89
N GLY A 7 -15.45 -27.43 16.59
CA GLY A 7 -14.81 -26.74 15.47
C GLY A 7 -15.44 -27.03 14.11
N VAL A 8 -15.64 -28.31 13.78
CA VAL A 8 -16.27 -28.72 12.51
C VAL A 8 -17.70 -28.18 12.40
N ILE A 9 -18.50 -28.27 13.46
CA ILE A 9 -19.88 -27.76 13.48
C ILE A 9 -19.91 -26.23 13.26
N THR A 10 -19.00 -25.47 13.89
CA THR A 10 -18.94 -24.01 13.70
C THR A 10 -18.58 -23.62 12.27
N LEU A 11 -17.65 -24.34 11.61
CA LEU A 11 -17.29 -24.11 10.22
C LEU A 11 -18.45 -24.42 9.26
N VAL A 12 -19.19 -25.49 9.50
CA VAL A 12 -20.38 -25.83 8.71
C VAL A 12 -21.44 -24.73 8.81
N LEU A 13 -21.72 -24.24 10.03
CA LEU A 13 -22.68 -23.15 10.24
C LEU A 13 -22.25 -21.87 9.53
N LEU A 14 -20.96 -21.51 9.61
CA LEU A 14 -20.43 -20.32 8.94
C LEU A 14 -20.54 -20.44 7.41
N ALA A 15 -20.22 -21.61 6.84
CA ALA A 15 -20.36 -21.88 5.41
C ALA A 15 -21.82 -21.76 4.94
N VAL A 16 -22.79 -22.25 5.72
CA VAL A 16 -24.23 -22.12 5.41
C VAL A 16 -24.68 -20.66 5.42
N VAL A 17 -24.24 -19.88 6.42
CA VAL A 17 -24.55 -18.45 6.51
C VAL A 17 -23.94 -17.68 5.33
N ALA A 18 -22.69 -17.95 4.99
CA ALA A 18 -22.01 -17.35 3.85
C ALA A 18 -22.69 -17.70 2.51
N ALA A 19 -23.14 -18.94 2.34
CA ALA A 19 -23.91 -19.37 1.17
C ALA A 19 -25.24 -18.62 1.05
N TYR A 20 -25.96 -18.44 2.16
CA TYR A 20 -27.22 -17.68 2.19
C TYR A 20 -27.04 -16.22 1.73
N PHE A 21 -26.04 -15.51 2.26
CA PHE A 21 -25.75 -14.13 1.86
C PHE A 21 -25.32 -14.04 0.39
N SER A 22 -24.51 -14.99 -0.08
CA SER A 22 -24.06 -15.07 -1.47
C SER A 22 -25.23 -15.24 -2.45
N ILE A 23 -26.19 -16.11 -2.12
CA ILE A 23 -27.41 -16.31 -2.92
C ILE A 23 -28.25 -15.03 -2.97
N ARG A 24 -28.46 -14.35 -1.84
CA ARG A 24 -29.23 -13.09 -1.80
C ARG A 24 -28.56 -11.99 -2.62
N ALA A 25 -27.23 -11.87 -2.55
CA ALA A 25 -26.48 -10.92 -3.35
C ALA A 25 -26.59 -11.23 -4.85
N ALA A 26 -26.46 -12.50 -5.24
CA ALA A 26 -26.61 -12.94 -6.63
C ALA A 26 -28.01 -12.61 -7.20
N ILE A 27 -29.08 -12.85 -6.42
CA ILE A 27 -30.46 -12.53 -6.82
C ILE A 27 -30.64 -11.02 -7.00
N LYS A 28 -30.15 -10.20 -6.07
CA LYS A 28 -30.23 -8.72 -6.19
C LYS A 28 -29.50 -8.23 -7.43
N ILE A 29 -28.31 -8.73 -7.71
CA ILE A 29 -27.51 -8.35 -8.89
C ILE A 29 -28.24 -8.74 -10.18
N MET A 30 -28.85 -9.93 -10.24
CA MET A 30 -29.66 -10.36 -11.39
C MET A 30 -30.93 -9.52 -11.58
N GLN A 31 -31.60 -9.11 -10.50
CA GLN A 31 -32.77 -8.24 -10.58
C GLN A 31 -32.43 -6.83 -11.09
N THR A 32 -31.31 -6.25 -10.63
CA THR A 32 -30.84 -4.95 -11.12
C THR A 32 -30.39 -5.02 -12.58
N ALA A 33 -29.73 -6.11 -12.98
CA ALA A 33 -29.29 -6.32 -14.36
C ALA A 33 -30.45 -6.46 -15.37
N ARG A 34 -31.65 -6.87 -14.93
CA ARG A 34 -32.85 -6.96 -15.79
C ARG A 34 -33.46 -5.59 -16.12
N LYS A 35 -33.14 -4.53 -15.36
CA LYS A 35 -33.73 -3.19 -15.55
C LYS A 35 -32.88 -2.25 -16.40
N LEU A 36 -31.70 -2.68 -16.85
CA LEU A 36 -30.75 -1.85 -17.60
C LEU A 36 -30.83 -2.19 -19.11
N SER A 37 -31.03 -1.19 -19.97
CA SER A 37 -31.18 -1.38 -21.42
C SER A 37 -29.85 -1.64 -22.15
N PHE A 38 -28.72 -1.24 -21.59
CA PHE A 38 -27.40 -1.32 -22.23
C PHE A 38 -26.75 -2.72 -22.09
N TYR A 39 -26.44 -3.35 -23.23
CA TYR A 39 -25.91 -4.72 -23.34
C TYR A 39 -24.55 -4.94 -22.67
N SER A 40 -23.64 -3.95 -22.72
CA SER A 40 -22.29 -4.03 -22.14
C SER A 40 -22.31 -4.08 -20.60
N LEU A 41 -23.26 -3.38 -19.98
CA LEU A 41 -23.45 -3.37 -18.53
C LEU A 41 -24.08 -4.68 -18.03
N ARG A 42 -24.99 -5.26 -18.83
CA ARG A 42 -25.61 -6.57 -18.58
C ARG A 42 -24.58 -7.72 -18.58
N LYS A 43 -23.54 -7.66 -19.44
CA LYS A 43 -22.48 -8.67 -19.51
C LYS A 43 -21.60 -8.71 -18.24
N ARG A 44 -21.26 -7.55 -17.64
CA ARG A 44 -20.47 -7.48 -16.40
C ARG A 44 -21.25 -7.99 -15.17
N HIS A 45 -22.53 -7.67 -15.08
CA HIS A 45 -23.39 -8.21 -14.01
C HIS A 45 -23.60 -9.73 -14.14
N ASN A 46 -23.66 -10.25 -15.37
CA ASN A 46 -23.82 -11.69 -15.59
C ASN A 46 -22.59 -12.49 -15.11
N ILE A 47 -21.37 -12.02 -15.36
CA ILE A 47 -20.14 -12.67 -14.88
C ILE A 47 -20.07 -12.67 -13.34
N THR A 48 -20.43 -11.55 -12.71
CA THR A 48 -20.41 -11.41 -11.24
C THR A 48 -21.47 -12.29 -10.58
N ALA A 49 -22.68 -12.33 -11.13
CA ALA A 49 -23.76 -13.20 -10.65
C ALA A 49 -23.40 -14.69 -10.80
N TRP A 50 -22.74 -15.05 -11.89
CA TRP A 50 -22.29 -16.42 -12.13
C TRP A 50 -21.20 -16.84 -11.13
N ARG A 51 -20.21 -15.98 -10.86
CA ARG A 51 -19.19 -16.23 -9.82
C ARG A 51 -19.81 -16.46 -8.43
N LEU A 52 -20.77 -15.62 -8.02
CA LEU A 52 -21.45 -15.76 -6.73
C LEU A 52 -22.30 -17.03 -6.64
N PHE A 53 -22.93 -17.44 -7.75
CA PHE A 53 -23.69 -18.68 -7.82
C PHE A 53 -22.80 -19.92 -7.66
N PHE A 54 -21.66 -19.98 -8.39
CA PHE A 54 -20.70 -21.06 -8.24
C PHE A 54 -20.06 -21.11 -6.84
N LEU A 55 -19.76 -19.94 -6.26
CA LEU A 55 -19.25 -19.85 -4.90
C LEU A 55 -20.26 -20.41 -3.88
N ALA A 56 -21.53 -20.05 -4.00
CA ALA A 56 -22.58 -20.57 -3.12
C ALA A 56 -22.73 -22.09 -3.25
N LEU A 57 -22.69 -22.62 -4.48
CA LEU A 57 -22.77 -24.07 -4.72
C LEU A 57 -21.57 -24.81 -4.13
N LEU A 58 -20.36 -24.25 -4.27
CA LEU A 58 -19.15 -24.78 -3.66
C LEU A 58 -19.26 -24.80 -2.13
N LEU A 59 -19.71 -23.70 -1.51
CA LEU A 59 -19.87 -23.62 -0.05
C LEU A 59 -20.87 -24.64 0.48
N VAL A 60 -21.98 -24.88 -0.23
CA VAL A 60 -22.96 -25.91 0.14
C VAL A 60 -22.35 -27.31 0.00
N GLY A 61 -21.60 -27.57 -1.08
CA GLY A 61 -20.88 -28.83 -1.25
C GLY A 61 -19.84 -29.06 -0.15
N PHE A 62 -19.10 -28.01 0.22
CA PHE A 62 -18.10 -28.05 1.29
C PHE A 62 -18.74 -28.29 2.67
N ALA A 63 -19.87 -27.63 2.96
CA ALA A 63 -20.63 -27.83 4.18
C ALA A 63 -21.17 -29.28 4.29
N TYR A 64 -21.52 -29.90 3.17
CA TYR A 64 -21.92 -31.31 3.13
C TYR A 64 -20.72 -32.27 3.28
N TRP A 65 -19.59 -31.96 2.66
CA TRP A 65 -18.38 -32.80 2.65
C TRP A 65 -17.66 -32.84 4.01
N LEU A 66 -17.58 -31.71 4.72
CA LEU A 66 -16.88 -31.57 6.00
C LEU A 66 -17.25 -32.62 7.06
N PRO A 67 -18.54 -32.87 7.38
CA PRO A 67 -18.89 -33.87 8.39
C PRO A 67 -18.69 -35.32 7.91
N LEU A 68 -18.67 -35.58 6.60
CA LEU A 68 -18.50 -36.92 6.04
C LEU A 68 -17.03 -37.39 6.03
N TYR A 69 -16.08 -36.46 5.86
CA TYR A 69 -14.65 -36.78 5.69
C TYR A 69 -13.71 -36.03 6.64
N GLY A 70 -14.19 -35.02 7.38
CA GLY A 70 -13.37 -34.17 8.23
C GLY A 70 -13.05 -34.76 9.61
N GLU A 71 -13.97 -35.51 10.21
CA GLU A 71 -13.73 -36.13 11.53
C GLU A 71 -12.59 -37.18 11.54
N PRO A 72 -12.48 -38.13 10.58
CA PRO A 72 -11.44 -39.17 10.65
C PRO A 72 -10.02 -38.66 10.35
N MET A 73 -9.86 -37.62 9.53
CA MET A 73 -8.56 -37.10 9.11
C MET A 73 -7.81 -36.33 10.21
N ILE A 74 -8.53 -35.68 11.12
CA ILE A 74 -7.92 -34.83 12.15
C ILE A 74 -7.30 -35.67 13.28
N TYR A 75 -7.90 -36.81 13.62
CA TYR A 75 -7.38 -37.70 14.65
C TYR A 75 -6.11 -38.46 14.25
N GLU A 76 -5.87 -38.63 12.94
CA GLU A 76 -4.65 -39.25 12.43
C GLU A 76 -3.43 -38.33 12.55
N TYR A 77 -3.64 -37.01 12.48
CA TYR A 77 -2.57 -36.00 12.58
C TYR A 77 -2.41 -35.39 13.98
N PHE A 78 -3.46 -35.37 14.81
CA PHE A 78 -3.43 -34.80 16.15
C PHE A 78 -4.04 -35.78 17.18
N PRO A 79 -3.27 -36.77 17.66
CA PRO A 79 -3.72 -37.63 18.75
C PRO A 79 -3.98 -36.80 20.02
N PRO A 80 -4.97 -37.16 20.85
CA PRO A 80 -5.26 -36.43 22.08
C PRO A 80 -4.03 -36.42 23.00
N SER A 81 -3.59 -35.22 23.37
CA SER A 81 -2.42 -35.02 24.22
C SER A 81 -2.69 -35.56 25.64
N PRO A 82 -1.75 -36.29 26.27
CA PRO A 82 -1.92 -36.79 27.63
C PRO A 82 -2.01 -35.62 28.62
N THR A 83 -3.04 -35.65 29.47
CA THR A 83 -3.26 -34.68 30.55
C THR A 83 -2.01 -34.56 31.44
N PRO A 84 -1.46 -33.36 31.68
CA PRO A 84 -0.31 -33.21 32.56
C PRO A 84 -0.72 -33.47 34.02
N THR A 85 -0.09 -34.48 34.63
CA THR A 85 -0.20 -34.74 36.08
C THR A 85 0.49 -33.61 36.83
N LEU A 86 -0.28 -32.81 37.57
CA LEU A 86 0.27 -31.76 38.44
C LEU A 86 1.01 -32.41 39.63
N THR A 87 2.34 -32.43 39.56
CA THR A 87 3.18 -32.71 40.74
C THR A 87 3.42 -31.39 41.46
N PRO A 88 2.92 -31.17 42.68
CA PRO A 88 3.22 -29.95 43.42
C PRO A 88 4.68 -29.97 43.87
N THR A 89 5.48 -29.01 43.39
CA THR A 89 6.78 -28.69 43.99
C THR A 89 6.54 -27.65 45.07
N ILE A 90 6.80 -28.03 46.32
CA ILE A 90 6.74 -27.11 47.47
C ILE A 90 8.08 -26.38 47.55
N THR A 91 8.07 -25.06 47.35
CA THR A 91 9.24 -24.20 47.57
C THR A 91 8.93 -23.23 48.71
N LEU A 92 9.54 -23.45 49.87
CA LEU A 92 9.70 -22.48 50.96
C LEU A 92 11.13 -21.92 50.80
N THR A 93 11.49 -20.64 50.94
CA THR A 93 11.06 -19.54 51.82
C THR A 93 11.67 -18.23 51.27
N PRO A 94 10.96 -17.09 51.19
CA PRO A 94 11.62 -15.80 51.02
C PRO A 94 12.08 -15.24 52.38
N THR A 95 13.38 -15.03 52.56
CA THR A 95 13.90 -14.19 53.66
C THR A 95 13.83 -12.75 53.22
N ILE A 96 12.98 -11.97 53.87
CA ILE A 96 12.84 -10.54 53.67
C ILE A 96 13.96 -9.86 54.47
N THR A 97 14.84 -9.12 53.83
CA THR A 97 15.73 -8.16 54.52
C THR A 97 15.55 -6.81 53.85
N LEU A 98 14.83 -5.92 54.53
CA LEU A 98 14.69 -4.54 54.13
C LEU A 98 15.90 -3.76 54.66
N THR A 99 16.64 -3.13 53.75
CA THR A 99 17.50 -1.99 54.08
C THR A 99 17.26 -0.93 53.01
N PRO A 100 16.54 0.16 53.31
CA PRO A 100 16.44 1.27 52.37
C PRO A 100 17.71 2.12 52.47
N THR A 101 18.56 2.06 51.45
CA THR A 101 19.58 3.09 51.22
C THR A 101 18.99 4.15 50.30
N ILE A 102 18.70 5.32 50.85
CA ILE A 102 18.44 6.54 50.06
C ILE A 102 19.73 6.91 49.34
N THR A 103 19.70 7.03 48.01
CA THR A 103 20.78 7.65 47.24
C THR A 103 20.21 8.38 46.02
N VAL A 104 20.20 9.72 46.16
CA VAL A 104 20.21 10.85 45.21
C VAL A 104 19.53 10.69 43.83
N PRO A 105 18.62 11.62 43.43
CA PRO A 105 18.07 11.65 42.06
C PRO A 105 19.16 11.98 41.02
N PRO A 106 19.12 11.38 39.81
CA PRO A 106 20.02 11.75 38.74
C PRO A 106 19.75 13.19 38.29
N THR A 107 20.86 13.93 38.15
CA THR A 107 21.01 15.25 37.54
C THR A 107 20.20 15.39 36.26
N LEU A 108 19.56 16.55 36.07
CA LEU A 108 18.90 16.93 34.82
C LEU A 108 19.85 16.73 33.64
N THR A 109 19.62 15.70 32.84
CA THR A 109 20.27 15.53 31.55
C THR A 109 19.76 16.64 30.63
N LEU A 110 20.65 17.53 30.20
CA LEU A 110 20.34 18.52 29.18
C LEU A 110 19.85 17.78 27.93
N THR A 111 18.58 17.98 27.59
CA THR A 111 18.02 17.58 26.31
C THR A 111 18.88 18.20 25.21
N PRO A 112 19.45 17.43 24.27
CA PRO A 112 20.14 18.04 23.14
C PRO A 112 19.12 18.89 22.39
N SER A 113 19.44 20.18 22.24
CA SER A 113 18.75 21.06 21.29
C SER A 113 18.86 20.39 19.93
N VAL A 114 17.73 19.87 19.44
CA VAL A 114 17.59 19.50 18.04
C VAL A 114 17.83 20.79 17.25
N SER A 115 18.94 20.83 16.53
CA SER A 115 19.22 21.88 15.57
C SER A 115 18.54 21.48 14.28
N ASP A 116 17.43 22.15 13.94
CA ASP A 116 16.68 22.00 12.68
C ASP A 116 17.45 22.56 11.47
N THR A 117 18.77 22.38 11.43
CA THR A 117 19.55 22.66 10.23
C THR A 117 19.61 21.37 9.41
N PRO A 118 18.87 21.26 8.29
CA PRO A 118 18.99 20.09 7.42
C PRO A 118 20.42 20.01 6.92
N THR A 119 21.17 19.04 7.44
CA THR A 119 22.45 18.65 6.86
C THR A 119 22.13 18.11 5.47
N LEU A 120 22.83 18.61 4.43
CA LEU A 120 22.68 18.15 3.05
C LEU A 120 23.21 16.73 2.93
N THR A 121 22.44 15.77 3.41
CA THR A 121 22.69 14.35 3.22
C THR A 121 22.11 13.96 1.86
N LEU A 122 22.90 13.28 1.03
CA LEU A 122 22.46 12.81 -0.30
C LEU A 122 21.36 11.74 -0.24
N THR A 123 21.02 11.28 0.96
CA THR A 123 19.95 10.32 1.22
C THR A 123 18.63 11.08 1.40
N PRO A 124 17.60 10.76 0.61
CA PRO A 124 16.24 11.22 0.84
C PRO A 124 15.83 11.07 2.31
N PHE A 125 15.26 12.13 2.89
CA PHE A 125 14.76 12.12 4.27
C PHE A 125 13.26 12.42 4.29
N LEU A 126 12.56 11.80 5.23
CA LEU A 126 11.14 12.03 5.46
C LEU A 126 10.95 13.35 6.23
N PRO A 127 10.17 14.33 5.74
CA PRO A 127 9.92 15.57 6.47
C PRO A 127 9.09 15.32 7.74
N LEU A 128 9.44 15.99 8.85
CA LEU A 128 8.74 15.86 10.14
C LEU A 128 7.24 16.17 10.05
N ALA A 129 6.86 17.12 9.20
CA ALA A 129 5.45 17.47 8.95
C ALA A 129 4.63 16.33 8.33
N ILE A 130 5.29 15.35 7.67
CA ILE A 130 4.64 14.15 7.15
C ILE A 130 4.65 13.02 8.18
N GLU A 131 5.71 12.92 8.98
CA GLU A 131 5.82 11.94 10.06
C GLU A 131 4.68 12.07 11.09
N VAL A 132 4.30 13.30 11.44
CA VAL A 132 3.18 13.53 12.38
C VAL A 132 1.81 13.06 11.84
N LEU A 133 1.71 12.72 10.56
CA LEU A 133 0.50 12.20 9.91
C LEU A 133 0.45 10.66 9.90
N PHE A 134 1.44 9.98 10.49
CA PHE A 134 1.53 8.54 10.44
C PHE A 134 0.45 7.89 11.32
N GLU A 135 -0.24 6.90 10.76
CA GLU A 135 -1.32 6.16 11.41
C GLU A 135 -0.95 4.69 11.63
N GLY A 136 -0.03 4.15 10.81
CA GLY A 136 0.42 2.77 10.85
C GLY A 136 1.77 2.57 11.56
N PRO A 137 2.17 1.32 11.82
CA PRO A 137 3.51 1.01 12.29
C PRO A 137 4.59 1.51 11.33
N VAL A 138 5.70 1.97 11.88
CA VAL A 138 6.81 2.59 11.14
C VAL A 138 8.00 1.67 10.90
N THR A 139 7.90 0.41 11.36
CA THR A 139 8.95 -0.60 11.19
C THR A 139 8.60 -1.49 10.01
N PRO A 140 9.24 -1.31 8.84
CA PRO A 140 9.00 -2.16 7.68
C PRO A 140 9.74 -3.50 7.79
N ASN A 141 9.49 -4.38 6.82
CA ASN A 141 10.43 -5.47 6.55
C ASN A 141 11.70 -4.86 5.91
N PRO A 142 12.91 -5.14 6.43
CA PRO A 142 14.14 -4.68 5.81
C PRO A 142 14.31 -5.21 4.37
N GLU A 143 13.76 -6.38 4.07
CA GLU A 143 13.80 -6.99 2.73
C GLU A 143 12.72 -6.47 1.78
N ALA A 144 11.89 -5.50 2.21
CA ALA A 144 10.88 -4.89 1.34
C ALA A 144 11.55 -4.12 0.20
N VAL A 145 11.14 -4.42 -1.03
CA VAL A 145 11.70 -3.86 -2.26
C VAL A 145 10.60 -3.34 -3.18
N PHE A 146 10.96 -2.31 -3.94
CA PHE A 146 10.11 -1.66 -4.94
C PHE A 146 10.88 -1.60 -6.25
N THR A 147 10.21 -1.77 -7.39
CA THR A 147 10.83 -1.57 -8.70
C THR A 147 11.07 -0.08 -8.95
N ALA A 148 11.84 0.21 -10.01
CA ALA A 148 11.93 1.58 -10.52
C ALA A 148 10.53 2.14 -10.83
N ILE A 149 10.31 3.41 -10.46
CA ILE A 149 9.03 4.09 -10.66
C ILE A 149 8.86 4.43 -12.15
N GLN A 150 7.74 3.99 -12.72
CA GLN A 150 7.34 4.32 -14.08
C GLN A 150 6.30 5.43 -14.06
N PHE A 151 6.56 6.51 -14.79
CA PHE A 151 5.66 7.67 -14.81
C PHE A 151 4.75 7.66 -16.03
N SER A 152 3.48 8.00 -15.83
CA SER A 152 2.53 8.24 -16.93
C SER A 152 1.42 9.20 -16.52
N THR A 153 0.78 9.82 -17.50
CA THR A 153 -0.47 10.59 -17.32
C THR A 153 -1.72 9.69 -17.31
N LYS A 154 -1.58 8.38 -17.53
CA LYS A 154 -2.67 7.41 -17.58
C LYS A 154 -2.28 6.13 -16.83
N PHE A 155 -3.25 5.54 -16.15
CA PHE A 155 -3.11 4.28 -15.42
C PHE A 155 -4.30 3.37 -15.75
N ASP A 156 -4.05 2.10 -16.04
CA ASP A 156 -5.10 1.14 -16.43
C ASP A 156 -5.73 0.37 -15.25
N GLY A 157 -5.27 0.67 -14.03
CA GLY A 157 -5.65 -0.01 -12.79
C GLY A 157 -4.60 -1.01 -12.29
N VAL A 158 -3.60 -1.33 -13.12
CA VAL A 158 -2.47 -2.17 -12.75
C VAL A 158 -1.15 -1.54 -13.20
N ASN A 159 -1.05 -1.01 -14.41
CA ASN A 159 0.19 -0.49 -14.99
C ASN A 159 0.03 0.96 -15.49
N PRO A 160 1.11 1.75 -15.44
CA PRO A 160 1.20 3.00 -16.19
C PRO A 160 1.09 2.73 -17.69
N VAL A 161 0.24 3.49 -18.39
CA VAL A 161 0.04 3.34 -19.84
C VAL A 161 1.03 4.24 -20.58
N ASP A 162 1.85 3.69 -21.48
CA ASP A 162 2.86 4.44 -22.24
C ASP A 162 3.80 5.27 -21.33
N PRO A 163 4.57 4.61 -20.46
CA PRO A 163 5.40 5.29 -19.47
C PRO A 163 6.53 6.09 -20.12
N LYS A 164 6.77 7.30 -19.60
CA LYS A 164 7.77 8.25 -20.13
C LYS A 164 8.53 8.92 -19.00
N THR A 165 9.68 9.49 -19.35
CA THR A 165 10.49 10.33 -18.44
C THR A 165 10.44 11.80 -18.82
N VAL A 166 9.75 12.15 -19.91
CA VAL A 166 9.59 13.51 -20.42
C VAL A 166 8.12 13.73 -20.77
N PHE A 167 7.56 14.82 -20.26
CA PHE A 167 6.15 15.17 -20.41
C PHE A 167 6.00 16.63 -20.86
N GLU A 168 4.86 16.93 -21.48
CA GLU A 168 4.50 18.28 -21.93
C GLU A 168 3.23 18.74 -21.21
N LEU A 169 3.06 20.05 -21.06
CA LEU A 169 1.85 20.63 -20.52
C LEU A 169 0.71 20.64 -21.56
N PRO A 170 -0.57 20.60 -21.15
CA PRO A 170 -1.07 20.54 -19.78
C PRO A 170 -1.15 19.11 -19.22
N ILE A 171 -0.79 18.94 -17.95
CA ILE A 171 -0.91 17.69 -17.21
C ILE A 171 -2.06 17.82 -16.21
N LYS A 172 -2.99 16.86 -16.20
CA LYS A 172 -4.08 16.81 -15.21
C LYS A 172 -3.67 16.01 -13.99
N THR A 173 -3.34 14.75 -14.21
CA THR A 173 -2.88 13.82 -13.17
C THR A 173 -1.63 13.13 -13.66
N MET A 174 -0.68 12.94 -12.75
CA MET A 174 0.47 12.09 -12.99
C MET A 174 0.47 10.92 -12.02
N TYR A 175 0.81 9.75 -12.55
CA TYR A 175 0.93 8.49 -11.82
C TYR A 175 2.39 8.06 -11.79
N GLY A 176 2.84 7.55 -10.65
CA GLY A 176 4.10 6.84 -10.49
C GLY A 176 3.79 5.40 -10.10
N GLY A 177 3.84 4.49 -11.07
CA GLY A 177 3.57 3.06 -10.86
C GLY A 177 4.83 2.26 -10.53
N PHE A 178 4.67 1.22 -9.74
CA PHE A 178 5.75 0.34 -9.30
C PHE A 178 5.19 -1.03 -8.87
N ASP A 179 6.02 -2.06 -8.95
CA ASP A 179 5.76 -3.35 -8.34
C ASP A 179 6.51 -3.45 -7.01
N TYR A 180 6.06 -4.32 -6.13
CA TYR A 180 6.58 -4.44 -4.78
C TYR A 180 6.66 -5.90 -4.33
N ASN A 181 7.60 -6.18 -3.45
CA ASN A 181 7.74 -7.49 -2.81
C ASN A 181 8.24 -7.34 -1.37
N ASN A 182 7.98 -8.35 -0.56
CA ASN A 182 8.32 -8.45 0.86
C ASN A 182 7.80 -7.29 1.73
N THR A 183 6.73 -6.60 1.32
CA THR A 183 6.08 -5.55 2.11
C THR A 183 5.26 -6.14 3.27
N ILE A 184 4.91 -5.32 4.26
CA ILE A 184 4.04 -5.72 5.38
C ILE A 184 2.77 -4.86 5.32
N PRO A 185 1.58 -5.48 5.15
CA PRO A 185 0.31 -4.76 5.22
C PRO A 185 0.17 -3.98 6.54
N GLY A 186 -0.30 -2.75 6.44
CA GLY A 186 -0.49 -1.83 7.55
C GLY A 186 0.73 -0.96 7.88
N VAL A 187 1.95 -1.34 7.49
CA VAL A 187 3.13 -0.47 7.70
C VAL A 187 2.95 0.85 6.96
N GLN A 188 3.35 1.95 7.57
CA GLN A 188 3.18 3.27 6.99
C GLN A 188 3.94 3.40 5.66
N TRP A 189 3.23 3.67 4.58
CA TRP A 189 3.79 3.94 3.27
C TRP A 189 3.65 5.41 2.94
N THR A 190 4.71 5.99 2.36
CA THR A 190 4.73 7.40 1.97
C THR A 190 5.33 7.57 0.58
N ALA A 191 4.66 8.35 -0.26
CA ALA A 191 5.18 8.85 -1.52
C ALA A 191 5.27 10.37 -1.48
N LEU A 192 6.46 10.91 -1.75
CA LEU A 192 6.72 12.35 -1.76
C LEU A 192 7.07 12.81 -3.17
N TRP A 193 6.38 13.83 -3.66
CA TRP A 193 6.59 14.39 -5.00
C TRP A 193 7.23 15.76 -4.89
N TYR A 194 8.38 15.91 -5.54
CA TYR A 194 9.17 17.13 -5.57
C TYR A 194 9.25 17.71 -6.98
N ARG A 195 9.31 19.04 -7.06
CA ARG A 195 9.72 19.80 -8.24
C ARG A 195 10.87 20.70 -7.87
N ASN A 196 12.01 20.57 -8.53
CA ASN A 196 13.23 21.35 -8.23
C ASN A 196 13.53 21.37 -6.71
N ALA A 197 13.51 20.19 -6.07
CA ALA A 197 13.69 19.99 -4.62
C ALA A 197 12.62 20.61 -3.69
N LYS A 198 11.53 21.17 -4.22
CA LYS A 198 10.39 21.64 -3.42
C LYS A 198 9.26 20.61 -3.43
N LEU A 199 8.78 20.20 -2.25
CA LEU A 199 7.64 19.29 -2.12
C LEU A 199 6.38 19.95 -2.70
N ILE A 200 5.70 19.27 -3.62
CA ILE A 200 4.51 19.74 -4.32
C ILE A 200 3.28 18.86 -4.09
N CYS A 201 3.48 17.59 -3.72
CA CYS A 201 2.44 16.60 -3.50
C CYS A 201 2.98 15.56 -2.53
N TYR A 202 2.10 14.94 -1.75
CA TYR A 202 2.46 13.81 -0.93
C TYR A 202 1.26 12.89 -0.75
N GLU A 203 1.55 11.63 -0.50
CA GLU A 203 0.59 10.62 -0.11
C GLU A 203 1.20 9.85 1.05
N THR A 204 0.46 9.68 2.14
CA THR A 204 0.91 8.94 3.31
C THR A 204 -0.28 8.17 3.88
N LYS A 205 -0.13 6.86 4.05
CA LYS A 205 -1.17 5.99 4.59
C LYS A 205 -0.58 4.66 5.07
N PRO A 206 -1.27 3.93 5.97
CA PRO A 206 -0.99 2.52 6.19
C PRO A 206 -1.05 1.73 4.87
N TRP A 207 -0.04 0.90 4.62
CA TRP A 207 0.05 0.11 3.39
C TRP A 207 -1.14 -0.84 3.25
N ASP A 208 -1.97 -0.58 2.25
CA ASP A 208 -3.19 -1.35 1.94
C ASP A 208 -2.94 -2.43 0.87
N GLY A 209 -1.71 -2.50 0.34
CA GLY A 209 -1.25 -3.56 -0.55
C GLY A 209 -0.93 -4.87 0.19
N GLY A 210 -0.65 -5.92 -0.59
CA GLY A 210 -0.24 -7.22 -0.06
C GLY A 210 1.20 -7.24 0.42
N THR A 211 1.75 -8.44 0.62
CA THR A 211 3.18 -8.65 0.89
C THR A 211 4.02 -8.61 -0.39
N GLY A 212 3.40 -8.76 -1.54
CA GLY A 212 4.00 -8.64 -2.86
C GLY A 212 2.90 -8.56 -3.90
N GLY A 213 3.17 -7.87 -4.99
CA GLY A 213 2.17 -7.63 -6.01
C GLY A 213 2.65 -6.71 -7.11
N ILE A 214 1.84 -6.68 -8.16
CA ILE A 214 2.01 -5.75 -9.27
C ILE A 214 1.01 -4.60 -9.14
N GLY A 215 1.39 -3.45 -9.66
CA GLY A 215 0.50 -2.30 -9.78
C GLY A 215 0.24 -1.52 -8.50
N GLY A 216 1.27 -1.41 -7.65
CA GLY A 216 1.34 -0.30 -6.70
C GLY A 216 1.48 1.02 -7.46
N TYR A 217 0.88 2.09 -6.95
CA TYR A 217 1.01 3.41 -7.55
C TYR A 217 0.85 4.51 -6.51
N SER A 218 1.44 5.66 -6.82
CA SER A 218 1.05 6.95 -6.23
C SER A 218 0.55 7.85 -7.35
N GLU A 219 -0.33 8.80 -7.03
CA GLU A 219 -0.82 9.79 -7.97
C GLU A 219 -0.72 11.22 -7.42
N CYS A 220 -0.53 12.18 -8.33
CA CYS A 220 -0.66 13.59 -8.01
C CYS A 220 -1.53 14.29 -9.07
N SER A 221 -2.68 14.80 -8.64
CA SER A 221 -3.64 15.52 -9.50
C SER A 221 -3.64 17.03 -9.27
N SER A 222 -3.30 17.48 -8.06
CA SER A 222 -3.33 18.90 -7.68
C SER A 222 -2.03 19.32 -6.97
N PRO A 223 -0.89 19.34 -7.68
CA PRO A 223 0.37 19.77 -7.09
C PRO A 223 0.31 21.24 -6.65
N ILE A 224 1.02 21.58 -5.57
CA ILE A 224 1.11 22.95 -5.06
C ILE A 224 1.69 23.86 -6.15
N GLY A 225 0.88 24.84 -6.59
CA GLY A 225 1.25 25.76 -7.66
C GLY A 225 1.09 25.18 -9.08
N GLY A 226 0.43 24.04 -9.23
CA GLY A 226 0.16 23.41 -10.53
C GLY A 226 1.37 22.76 -11.18
N TRP A 227 1.11 22.02 -12.26
CA TRP A 227 2.15 21.45 -13.11
C TRP A 227 2.85 22.58 -13.88
N GLN A 228 4.17 22.67 -13.71
CA GLN A 228 5.03 23.66 -14.36
C GLN A 228 6.25 22.97 -14.97
N PRO A 229 6.96 23.61 -15.90
CA PRO A 229 8.21 23.08 -16.42
C PRO A 229 9.25 22.88 -15.31
N GLY A 230 10.04 21.82 -15.40
CA GLY A 230 11.10 21.56 -14.43
C GLY A 230 11.45 20.08 -14.26
N GLN A 231 12.38 19.85 -13.33
CA GLN A 231 12.80 18.52 -12.91
C GLN A 231 11.93 18.06 -11.75
N TYR A 232 11.41 16.84 -11.86
CA TYR A 232 10.57 16.24 -10.85
C TYR A 232 11.20 14.97 -10.31
N GLU A 233 10.94 14.71 -9.03
CA GLU A 233 11.43 13.54 -8.32
C GLU A 233 10.32 12.99 -7.44
N VAL A 234 10.15 11.67 -7.45
CA VAL A 234 9.24 10.96 -6.55
C VAL A 234 10.04 10.00 -5.70
N GLN A 235 9.86 10.10 -4.39
CA GLN A 235 10.55 9.28 -3.40
C GLN A 235 9.52 8.42 -2.67
N ILE A 236 9.79 7.13 -2.54
CA ILE A 236 8.93 6.19 -1.81
C ILE A 236 9.66 5.71 -0.56
N PHE A 237 8.93 5.75 0.55
CA PHE A 237 9.36 5.30 1.86
C PHE A 237 8.44 4.21 2.39
N MET A 238 9.01 3.30 3.17
CA MET A 238 8.28 2.40 4.05
C MET A 238 8.71 2.65 5.49
N GLY A 239 7.79 3.15 6.31
CA GLY A 239 8.11 3.74 7.60
C GLY A 239 9.09 4.90 7.41
N TYR A 240 10.24 4.81 8.09
CA TYR A 240 11.33 5.75 7.92
C TYR A 240 12.36 5.35 6.86
N GLU A 241 12.25 4.14 6.30
CA GLU A 241 13.22 3.65 5.34
C GLU A 241 12.89 4.13 3.93
N TRP A 242 13.83 4.84 3.32
CA TRP A 242 13.78 5.12 1.88
C TRP A 242 13.93 3.81 1.08
N LYS A 243 13.08 3.61 0.07
CA LYS A 243 13.08 2.40 -0.75
C LYS A 243 13.46 2.67 -2.21
N VAL A 244 12.87 3.68 -2.85
CA VAL A 244 13.14 3.98 -4.26
C VAL A 244 12.92 5.45 -4.59
N VAL A 245 13.62 5.92 -5.62
CA VAL A 245 13.45 7.25 -6.22
C VAL A 245 13.25 7.13 -7.73
N GLY A 246 12.35 7.93 -8.29
CA GLY A 246 12.13 8.06 -9.72
C GLY A 246 12.15 9.53 -10.14
N ARG A 247 12.59 9.80 -11.37
CA ARG A 247 12.72 11.17 -11.90
C ARG A 247 12.10 11.30 -13.29
N PHE A 248 11.53 12.47 -13.56
CA PHE A 248 11.03 12.85 -14.88
C PHE A 248 11.14 14.36 -15.09
N VAL A 249 10.96 14.79 -16.33
CA VAL A 249 11.04 16.20 -16.75
C VAL A 249 9.70 16.63 -17.33
N VAL A 250 9.23 17.81 -16.96
CA VAL A 250 8.15 18.50 -17.68
C VAL A 250 8.79 19.60 -18.51
N LEU A 251 8.61 19.51 -19.83
CA LEU A 251 9.09 20.53 -20.76
C LEU A 251 8.24 21.78 -20.62
N GLY A 252 8.90 22.93 -20.69
CA GLY A 252 8.22 24.19 -20.98
C GLY A 252 7.99 24.32 -22.46
N ASP A 253 7.20 25.32 -22.84
CA ASP A 253 7.16 25.76 -24.21
C ASP A 253 8.61 26.03 -24.64
N LEU A 254 9.10 25.23 -25.57
CA LEU A 254 10.29 25.60 -26.31
C LEU A 254 9.94 26.95 -26.92
N ALA A 255 10.60 28.02 -26.48
CA ALA A 255 10.66 29.19 -27.32
C ALA A 255 11.22 28.67 -28.65
N THR A 256 10.36 28.57 -29.66
CA THR A 256 10.77 28.32 -31.04
C THR A 256 11.95 29.24 -31.26
N PRO A 257 13.16 28.75 -31.60
CA PRO A 257 14.24 29.66 -31.95
C PRO A 257 13.68 30.53 -33.07
N THR A 258 13.49 31.81 -32.79
CA THR A 258 13.12 32.78 -33.82
C THR A 258 14.14 32.56 -34.92
N ALA A 259 13.65 32.20 -36.12
CA ALA A 259 14.50 32.08 -37.28
C ALA A 259 15.33 33.36 -37.32
N THR A 260 16.64 33.22 -37.06
CA THR A 260 17.57 34.33 -37.20
C THR A 260 17.45 34.73 -38.65
N GLY A 261 16.83 35.89 -38.89
CA GLY A 261 16.58 36.38 -40.23
C GLY A 261 17.87 36.33 -41.02
N THR A 262 17.80 35.76 -42.22
CA THR A 262 18.86 35.85 -43.21
C THR A 262 19.36 37.29 -43.26
N PRO A 263 20.66 37.57 -43.07
CA PRO A 263 21.18 38.92 -43.21
C PRO A 263 20.92 39.37 -44.65
N THR A 264 19.99 40.31 -44.82
CA THR A 264 19.82 41.02 -46.08
C THR A 264 21.00 41.97 -46.23
N ILE A 265 21.91 41.63 -47.14
CA ILE A 265 23.03 42.50 -47.52
C ILE A 265 22.42 43.73 -48.22
N PRO A 266 22.63 44.96 -47.72
CA PRO A 266 22.18 46.16 -48.42
C PRO A 266 23.01 46.35 -49.71
N PRO A 267 22.40 46.79 -50.82
CA PRO A 267 23.16 47.11 -52.02
C PRO A 267 24.14 48.25 -51.71
N THR A 268 25.42 47.98 -51.95
CA THR A 268 26.50 48.97 -51.81
C THR A 268 26.29 50.05 -52.85
N SER A 269 26.00 51.27 -52.39
CA SER A 269 25.90 52.46 -53.20
C SER A 269 27.24 53.20 -53.26
N THR A 270 27.82 53.23 -54.47
CA THR A 270 28.56 54.35 -55.13
C THR A 270 29.91 54.79 -54.53
N PRO A 271 30.80 55.53 -55.24
CA PRO A 271 30.59 56.55 -56.30
C PRO A 271 30.96 56.12 -57.74
#